data_AF-A0A2V7L774-F1
#
_entry.id   AF-A0A2V7L774-F1
#
_cell.length_a   1.000
_cell.length_b   1.000
_cell.length_c   1.000
_cell.angle_alpha   90.00
_cell.angle_beta   90.00
_cell.angle_gamma   90.00
#
_symmetry.space_group_name_H-M   'P 1'
#
loop_
_entity.id
_entity.type
_entity.pdbx_description
1 polymer ?
#
loop_
_entity_poly.entity_id
_entity_poly.type
_entity_poly.pdbx_seq_one_letter_code
_entity_poly.pdbx_strand_id
1 'polypeptide(L)'
;MTATAQPAPPDYWSMLFVFVLATFIGLGVIRRVSRLLYTPLMSLTNAISAIAVVGSIAVTGAEYPVTIRVLGAIALFASMTNIVSGFLITDRMLKMFKKQ
;
A
#
# COMPACT_ATOMS: atom_id res chain seq x y z
N MET A 1 -22.01 30.00 -15.04
CA MET A 1 -20.56 30.25 -15.04
C MET A 1 -19.94 29.45 -13.89
N THR A 2 -19.71 28.15 -14.09
CA THR A 2 -18.91 27.34 -13.17
C THR A 2 -17.51 27.28 -13.77
N ALA A 3 -16.59 28.07 -13.24
CA ALA A 3 -15.18 27.98 -13.60
C ALA A 3 -14.67 26.60 -13.18
N THR A 4 -14.47 25.70 -14.15
CA THR A 4 -13.77 24.44 -13.92
C THR A 4 -12.33 24.80 -13.60
N ALA A 5 -11.93 24.71 -12.33
CA ALA A 5 -10.54 24.84 -11.94
C ALA A 5 -9.75 23.75 -12.68
N GLN A 6 -8.94 24.17 -13.66
CA GLN A 6 -8.02 23.28 -14.35
C GLN A 6 -7.10 22.68 -13.28
N PRO A 7 -7.03 21.35 -13.14
CA PRO A 7 -6.14 20.75 -12.15
C PRO A 7 -4.71 21.21 -12.43
N ALA A 8 -4.03 21.70 -11.39
CA ALA A 8 -2.64 22.13 -11.51
C ALA A 8 -1.80 20.97 -12.10
N PRO A 9 -0.84 21.26 -12.98
CA PRO A 9 0.02 20.23 -13.53
C PRO A 9 0.68 19.45 -12.39
N PRO A 10 0.80 18.11 -12.52
CA PRO A 10 1.42 17.30 -11.48
C PRO A 10 2.85 17.77 -11.22
N ASP A 11 3.15 18.07 -9.95
CA ASP A 11 4.49 18.47 -9.52
C ASP A 11 5.36 17.23 -9.35
N TYR A 12 5.94 16.79 -10.47
CA TYR A 12 6.87 15.67 -10.51
C TYR A 12 8.10 15.90 -9.63
N TRP A 13 8.51 17.17 -9.43
CA TRP A 13 9.68 17.44 -8.62
C TRP A 13 9.41 17.08 -7.16
N SER A 14 8.33 17.61 -6.61
CA SER A 14 7.89 17.27 -5.25
C SER A 14 7.65 15.77 -5.07
N MET A 15 7.06 15.09 -6.05
CA MET A 15 6.87 13.62 -5.99
C MET A 15 8.19 12.85 -5.91
N LEU A 16 9.18 13.24 -6.72
CA LEU A 16 10.52 12.65 -6.67
C LEU A 16 11.23 12.96 -5.36
N PHE A 17 11.13 14.19 -4.85
CA PHE A 17 11.67 14.55 -3.54
C PHE A 17 11.07 13.67 -2.43
N VAL A 18 9.75 13.50 -2.41
CA VAL A 18 9.07 12.62 -1.45
C VAL A 18 9.50 11.17 -1.62
N PHE A 19 9.58 10.66 -2.84
CA PHE A 19 10.01 9.29 -3.13
C PHE A 19 11.41 8.99 -2.59
N VAL A 20 12.38 9.88 -2.85
CA VAL A 20 13.76 9.74 -2.40
C VAL A 20 13.84 9.80 -0.86
N LEU A 21 13.21 10.82 -0.24
CA LEU A 21 13.23 10.98 1.22
C LEU A 21 12.53 9.82 1.94
N ALA A 22 11.38 9.35 1.44
CA ALA A 22 10.67 8.19 1.97
C ALA A 22 11.53 6.92 1.91
N THR A 23 12.31 6.74 0.84
CA THR A 23 13.23 5.60 0.70
C THR A 23 14.32 5.63 1.77
N PHE A 24 14.95 6.79 2.00
CA PHE A 24 15.95 6.95 3.08
C PHE A 24 15.37 6.65 4.46
N ILE A 25 14.16 7.14 4.74
CA ILE A 25 13.45 6.85 5.98
C ILE A 25 13.18 5.35 6.12
N GLY A 26 12.67 4.70 5.07
CA GLY A 26 12.40 3.25 5.07
C GLY A 26 13.65 2.41 5.37
N LEU A 27 14.78 2.74 4.75
CA LEU A 27 16.07 2.08 5.03
C LEU A 27 16.50 2.31 6.49
N GLY A 28 16.33 3.53 7.01
CA GLY A 28 16.65 3.86 8.40
C GLY A 28 15.81 3.10 9.42
N VAL A 29 14.53 2.86 9.11
CA VAL A 29 13.59 2.12 9.96
C VAL A 29 13.92 0.63 9.96
N ILE A 30 14.08 0.00 8.78
CA ILE A 30 14.33 -1.45 8.67
C ILE A 30 15.62 -1.85 9.37
N ARG A 31 16.68 -1.03 9.26
CA ARG A 31 17.99 -1.32 9.89
C ARG A 31 17.95 -1.35 11.42
N ARG A 32 16.92 -0.80 12.06
CA ARG A 32 16.77 -0.72 13.52
C ARG A 32 15.88 -1.83 14.09
N VAL A 33 15.38 -2.74 13.26
CA VAL A 33 14.51 -3.84 13.71
C VAL A 33 15.35 -4.97 14.34
N SER A 34 14.87 -5.52 15.45
CA SER A 34 15.48 -6.68 16.12
C SER A 34 15.45 -7.92 15.22
N ARG A 35 16.50 -8.75 15.26
CA ARG A 35 16.59 -9.99 14.46
C ARG A 35 15.42 -10.95 14.66
N LEU A 36 14.84 -10.96 15.87
CA LEU A 36 13.67 -11.78 16.21
C LEU A 36 12.44 -11.42 15.37
N LEU A 37 12.37 -10.19 14.85
CA LEU A 37 11.23 -9.66 14.13
C LEU A 37 11.40 -9.74 12.60
N TYR A 38 12.46 -10.34 12.04
CA TYR A 38 12.63 -10.36 10.57
C TYR A 38 11.52 -11.13 9.85
N THR A 39 11.07 -12.27 10.38
CA THR A 39 9.96 -13.03 9.79
C THR A 39 8.62 -12.31 9.94
N PRO A 40 8.25 -11.76 11.12
CA PRO A 40 7.10 -10.86 11.24
C PRO A 40 7.19 -9.63 10.34
N LEU A 41 8.38 -9.02 10.21
CA LEU A 41 8.62 -7.85 9.38
C LEU A 41 8.41 -8.17 7.90
N MET A 42 8.87 -9.33 7.43
CA MET A 42 8.63 -9.80 6.06
C MET A 42 7.13 -9.94 5.77
N SER A 43 6.36 -10.51 6.72
CA SER A 43 4.90 -10.60 6.59
C SER A 43 4.24 -9.21 6.60
N LEU A 44 4.70 -8.30 7.45
CA LEU A 44 4.17 -6.95 7.54
C LEU A 44 4.43 -6.14 6.27
N THR A 45 5.63 -6.20 5.70
CA THR A 45 5.94 -5.48 4.45
C THR A 45 5.14 -6.03 3.27
N ASN A 46 4.84 -7.33 3.26
CA ASN A 46 3.89 -7.91 2.30
C ASN A 46 2.49 -7.30 2.47
N ALA A 47 1.97 -7.20 3.71
CA ALA A 47 0.66 -6.57 3.98
C ALA A 47 0.62 -5.09 3.54
N ILE A 48 1.71 -4.34 3.75
CA ILE A 48 1.82 -2.93 3.35
C ILE A 48 1.82 -2.77 1.83
N SER A 49 2.37 -3.73 1.09
CA SER A 49 2.38 -3.71 -0.39
C SER A 49 0.97 -3.66 -1.00
N ALA A 50 -0.04 -4.05 -0.23
CA ALA A 50 -1.44 -3.99 -0.63
C ALA A 50 -2.01 -2.57 -0.74
N ILE A 51 -1.18 -1.53 -0.59
CA ILE A 51 -1.48 -0.14 -0.98
C ILE A 51 -1.98 -0.01 -2.43
N ALA A 52 -1.72 -1.02 -3.27
CA ALA A 52 -2.35 -1.19 -4.58
C ALA A 52 -3.89 -1.07 -4.55
N VAL A 53 -4.53 -1.27 -3.39
CA VAL A 53 -5.96 -0.95 -3.18
C VAL A 53 -6.31 0.43 -3.69
N VAL A 54 -5.49 1.46 -3.43
CA VAL A 54 -5.80 2.85 -3.79
C VAL A 54 -5.96 2.97 -5.31
N GLY A 55 -5.06 2.35 -6.07
CA GLY A 55 -5.15 2.30 -7.53
C GLY A 55 -6.36 1.50 -8.00
N SER A 56 -6.66 0.35 -7.38
CA SER A 56 -7.80 -0.47 -7.76
C SER A 56 -9.15 0.22 -7.51
N ILE A 57 -9.30 0.98 -6.42
CA ILE A 57 -10.50 1.79 -6.14
C ILE A 57 -10.65 2.87 -7.19
N ALA A 58 -9.56 3.59 -7.51
CA ALA A 58 -9.57 4.64 -8.52
C ALA A 58 -9.99 4.12 -9.91
N VAL A 59 -9.48 2.95 -10.32
CA VAL A 59 -9.83 2.34 -11.62
C VAL A 59 -11.25 1.78 -11.62
N THR A 60 -11.69 1.15 -10.54
CA THR A 60 -13.03 0.53 -10.46
C THR A 60 -14.14 1.57 -10.42
N GLY A 61 -13.90 2.70 -9.72
CA GLY A 61 -14.86 3.79 -9.54
C GLY A 61 -14.92 4.81 -10.68
N ALA A 62 -13.97 4.76 -11.62
CA ALA A 62 -13.95 5.67 -12.76
C ALA A 62 -14.82 5.16 -13.93
N GLU A 63 -15.22 6.10 -14.81
CA GLU A 63 -15.96 5.78 -16.04
C GLU A 63 -15.05 5.20 -17.13
N TYR A 64 -14.60 3.98 -16.91
CA TYR A 64 -13.87 3.18 -17.89
C TYR A 64 -14.78 2.13 -18.57
N PRO A 65 -14.38 1.60 -19.74
CA PRO A 65 -15.01 0.44 -20.35
C PRO A 65 -15.21 -0.71 -19.35
N VAL A 66 -16.29 -1.47 -19.51
CA VAL A 66 -16.69 -2.57 -18.60
C VAL A 66 -15.53 -3.54 -18.35
N THR A 67 -14.75 -3.86 -19.37
CA THR A 67 -13.57 -4.75 -19.28
C THR A 67 -12.54 -4.24 -18.27
N ILE A 68 -12.25 -2.94 -18.29
CA ILE A 68 -11.30 -2.31 -17.35
C ILE A 68 -11.87 -2.29 -15.94
N ARG A 69 -13.17 -2.02 -15.80
CA ARG A 69 -13.84 -2.02 -14.48
C ARG A 69 -13.86 -3.42 -13.85
N VAL A 70 -14.03 -4.48 -14.66
CA VAL A 70 -13.91 -5.87 -14.19
C VAL A 70 -12.49 -6.18 -13.73
N LEU A 71 -11.47 -5.77 -14.48
CA LEU A 71 -10.07 -5.91 -14.04
C LEU A 71 -9.78 -5.11 -12.76
N GLY A 72 -10.34 -3.90 -12.64
CA GLY A 72 -10.29 -3.09 -11.43
C GLY A 72 -10.92 -3.81 -10.24
N ALA A 73 -12.09 -4.42 -10.42
CA ALA A 73 -12.76 -5.19 -9.36
C ALA A 73 -11.94 -6.41 -8.91
N ILE A 74 -11.31 -7.13 -9.84
CA ILE A 74 -10.39 -8.24 -9.53
C ILE A 74 -9.17 -7.72 -8.77
N ALA A 75 -8.57 -6.62 -9.22
CA ALA A 75 -7.44 -5.99 -8.54
C ALA A 75 -7.79 -5.52 -7.13
N LEU A 76 -9.01 -4.99 -6.94
CA LEU A 76 -9.53 -4.57 -5.65
C LEU A 76 -9.70 -5.76 -4.71
N PHE A 77 -10.33 -6.84 -5.19
CA PHE A 77 -10.49 -8.07 -4.42
C PHE A 77 -9.13 -8.68 -4.00
N ALA A 78 -8.18 -8.74 -4.93
CA ALA A 78 -6.83 -9.24 -4.67
C ALA A 78 -6.10 -8.36 -3.63
N SER A 79 -6.19 -7.03 -3.78
CA SER A 79 -5.58 -6.07 -2.84
C SER A 79 -6.20 -6.20 -1.44
N MET A 80 -7.52 -6.30 -1.34
CA MET A 80 -8.22 -6.55 -0.07
C MET A 80 -7.79 -7.84 0.60
N THR A 81 -7.67 -8.91 -0.18
CA THR A 81 -7.20 -10.20 0.34
C THR A 81 -5.78 -10.08 0.89
N ASN A 82 -4.89 -9.34 0.22
CA ASN A 82 -3.52 -9.12 0.70
C ASN A 82 -3.49 -8.30 2.01
N ILE A 83 -4.30 -7.22 2.11
CA ILE A 83 -4.45 -6.46 3.37
C ILE A 83 -4.91 -7.40 4.50
N VAL A 84 -6.05 -8.06 4.32
CA VAL A 84 -6.68 -8.84 5.40
C VAL A 84 -5.79 -10.01 5.81
N SER A 85 -5.31 -10.80 4.85
CA SER A 85 -4.46 -11.96 5.14
C SER A 85 -3.11 -11.54 5.73
N GLY A 86 -2.49 -10.49 5.21
CA GLY A 86 -1.19 -10.00 5.64
C GLY A 86 -1.21 -9.48 7.08
N PHE A 87 -2.22 -8.68 7.46
CA PHE A 87 -2.34 -8.21 8.84
C PHE A 87 -2.75 -9.33 9.81
N LEU A 88 -3.61 -10.27 9.41
CA LEU A 88 -3.99 -11.42 10.26
C LEU A 88 -2.81 -12.34 10.55
N ILE A 89 -1.99 -12.65 9.54
CA ILE A 89 -0.81 -13.50 9.71
C ILE A 89 0.23 -12.79 10.58
N THR A 90 0.47 -11.50 10.32
CA THR A 90 1.40 -10.70 11.12
C THR A 90 0.96 -10.61 12.59
N ASP A 91 -0.32 -10.39 12.85
CA ASP A 91 -0.86 -10.40 14.22
C ASP A 91 -0.67 -11.74 14.93
N ARG A 92 -0.91 -12.87 14.24
CA ARG A 92 -0.63 -14.21 14.78
C ARG A 92 0.85 -14.40 15.10
N MET A 93 1.76 -13.96 14.22
CA MET A 93 3.20 -14.02 14.46
C MET A 93 3.61 -13.16 15.67
N LEU A 94 3.07 -11.94 15.80
CA LEU A 94 3.39 -11.05 16.90
C LEU A 94 2.85 -11.55 18.25
N LYS A 95 1.69 -12.23 18.25
CA LYS A 95 1.14 -12.87 19.45
C LYS A 95 2.04 -13.96 20.01
N MET A 96 2.89 -14.60 19.20
CA MET A 96 3.86 -15.59 19.66
C MET A 96 5.03 -14.99 20.46
N PHE A 97 5.24 -13.66 20.38
CA PHE A 97 6.23 -12.95 21.20
C PHE A 97 5.66 -12.47 22.54
N LYS A 98 4.33 -12.52 22.71
CA LYS A 98 3.72 -12.32 24.03
C LYS A 98 4.05 -13.56 24.86
N LYS A 99 4.92 -13.37 25.85
CA LYS A 99 5.11 -14.33 26.93
C LYS A 99 3.72 -14.67 27.49
N GLN A 100 3.48 -15.94 27.76
CA GLN A 100 2.54 -16.26 28.84
C GLN A 100 3.04 -15.60 30.13
#